data_AF-A0A7D9M9Y0-F1
#
_entry.id   AF-A0A7D9M9Y0-F1
#
_cell.length_a   1.000
_cell.length_b   1.000
_cell.length_c   1.000
_cell.angle_alpha   90.00
_cell.angle_beta   90.00
_cell.angle_gamma   90.00
#
_symmetry.space_group_name_H-M   'P 1'
#
loop_
_entity.id
_entity.type
_entity.pdbx_description
1 polymer ?
#
loop_
_entity_poly.entity_id
_entity_poly.type
_entity_poly.pdbx_seq_one_letter_code
_entity_poly.pdbx_strand_id
1 'polypeptide(L)'
;SWLIVKSQLLASEAERVFGREVKITTEGRRHLGAVIGSTNYKEEYCNEKVNSWREEIEALSDIAKSQPHSAYVAFTKGFKSKFTYFMRTISSFEDYINPIEEAISELFLPALFGQEEPLPEELHEVITLSPAQGGLGIPALSEEAPQQYAASTSITRPHVEAILSQCTSMPEITNEIKTNSSQSRGQMPMQKENVSTSLSQPISYFLLNKRGIKEQAHG
;
A
#
# COMPACT_ATOMS: atom_id res chain seq x y z
N SER A 1 -17.62 -25.77 -2.68
CA SER A 1 -16.55 -25.21 -1.82
C SER A 1 -15.17 -25.60 -2.37
N TRP A 2 -14.10 -24.94 -1.93
CA TRP A 2 -12.72 -25.24 -2.37
C TRP A 2 -11.86 -25.72 -1.21
N LEU A 3 -10.97 -26.67 -1.50
CA LEU A 3 -9.95 -27.14 -0.59
C LEU A 3 -8.57 -26.97 -1.24
N ILE A 4 -7.66 -26.30 -0.54
CA ILE A 4 -6.27 -26.11 -0.97
C ILE A 4 -5.40 -27.05 -0.16
N VAL A 5 -4.66 -27.92 -0.82
CA VAL A 5 -3.82 -28.94 -0.16
C VAL A 5 -2.36 -28.77 -0.55
N LYS A 6 -1.43 -29.10 0.36
CA LYS A 6 0.00 -28.85 0.17
C LYS A 6 0.72 -29.92 -0.66
N SER A 7 0.09 -31.07 -0.92
CA SER A 7 0.72 -32.17 -1.65
C SER A 7 -0.30 -32.97 -2.47
N GLN A 8 0.19 -33.62 -3.52
CA GLN A 8 -0.63 -34.46 -4.38
C GLN A 8 -1.20 -35.67 -3.63
N LEU A 9 -0.46 -36.20 -2.66
CA LEU A 9 -0.94 -37.29 -1.80
C LEU A 9 -2.18 -36.88 -1.01
N LEU A 10 -2.18 -35.67 -0.44
CA LEU A 10 -3.33 -35.12 0.28
C LEU A 10 -4.48 -34.78 -0.68
N ALA A 11 -4.19 -34.43 -1.93
CA ALA A 11 -5.22 -34.20 -2.95
C ALA A 11 -5.98 -35.50 -3.26
N SER A 12 -5.27 -36.59 -3.51
CA SER A 12 -5.89 -37.90 -3.77
C SER A 12 -6.68 -38.42 -2.57
N GLU A 13 -6.19 -38.20 -1.35
CA GLU A 13 -6.93 -38.56 -0.14
C GLU A 13 -8.18 -37.69 0.04
N ALA A 14 -8.09 -36.39 -0.22
CA ALA A 14 -9.25 -35.50 -0.18
C ALA A 14 -10.30 -35.87 -1.24
N GLU A 15 -9.88 -36.26 -2.45
CA GLU A 15 -10.80 -36.78 -3.48
C GLU A 15 -11.48 -38.09 -3.02
N ARG A 16 -10.76 -38.95 -2.31
CA ARG A 16 -11.31 -40.19 -1.74
C ARG A 16 -12.36 -39.92 -0.67
N VAL A 17 -12.12 -38.94 0.21
CA VAL A 17 -12.99 -38.63 1.35
C VAL A 17 -14.19 -37.76 0.94
N PHE A 18 -13.95 -36.71 0.16
CA PHE A 18 -14.95 -35.70 -0.19
C PHE A 18 -15.57 -35.91 -1.58
N GLY A 19 -15.08 -36.88 -2.36
CA GLY A 19 -15.59 -37.18 -3.69
C GLY A 19 -15.53 -35.96 -4.62
N ARG A 20 -16.63 -35.73 -5.35
CA ARG A 20 -16.78 -34.61 -6.30
C ARG A 20 -17.49 -33.38 -5.71
N GLU A 21 -17.78 -33.38 -4.41
CA GLU A 21 -18.54 -32.29 -3.76
C GLU A 21 -17.68 -31.04 -3.53
N VAL A 22 -16.35 -31.23 -3.47
CA VAL A 22 -15.37 -30.16 -3.20
C VAL A 22 -14.35 -30.10 -4.33
N LYS A 23 -14.05 -28.88 -4.79
CA LYS A 23 -12.97 -28.65 -5.78
C LYS A 23 -11.64 -28.58 -5.04
N ILE A 24 -10.67 -29.39 -5.45
CA ILE A 24 -9.36 -29.52 -4.81
C ILE A 24 -8.28 -28.91 -5.72
N THR A 25 -7.36 -28.16 -5.14
CA THR A 25 -6.19 -27.62 -5.84
C THR A 25 -4.95 -27.74 -4.96
N THR A 26 -3.82 -28.07 -5.59
CA THR A 26 -2.48 -28.10 -4.98
C THR A 26 -1.70 -26.80 -5.20
N GLU A 27 -2.06 -26.04 -6.23
CA GLU A 27 -1.30 -24.87 -6.66
C GLU A 27 -1.65 -23.62 -5.87
N GLY A 28 -2.92 -23.39 -5.62
CA GLY A 28 -3.38 -22.19 -4.93
C GLY A 28 -4.72 -21.67 -5.43
N ARG A 29 -5.20 -20.64 -4.74
CA ARG A 29 -6.42 -19.93 -5.09
C ARG A 29 -6.46 -18.54 -4.50
N ARG A 30 -7.12 -17.64 -5.22
CA ARG A 30 -7.58 -16.36 -4.66
C ARG A 30 -8.61 -16.58 -3.54
N HIS A 31 -8.38 -15.94 -2.41
CA HIS A 31 -9.30 -15.92 -1.26
C HIS A 31 -9.45 -14.48 -0.74
N LEU A 32 -10.69 -13.98 -0.75
CA LEU A 32 -11.08 -12.63 -0.31
C LEU A 32 -10.34 -11.44 -0.96
N GLY A 33 -9.58 -11.66 -2.03
CA GLY A 33 -8.78 -10.62 -2.68
C GLY A 33 -7.27 -10.86 -2.59
N ALA A 34 -6.83 -11.65 -1.61
CA ALA A 34 -5.45 -12.13 -1.47
C ALA A 34 -5.27 -13.51 -2.10
N VAL A 35 -4.03 -14.01 -2.11
CA VAL A 35 -3.65 -15.31 -2.68
C VAL A 35 -3.22 -16.28 -1.58
N ILE A 36 -3.69 -17.52 -1.66
CA ILE A 36 -3.27 -18.62 -0.79
C ILE A 36 -2.82 -19.76 -1.69
N GLY A 37 -1.60 -20.26 -1.52
CA GLY A 37 -1.10 -21.34 -2.37
C GLY A 37 0.41 -21.50 -2.34
N SER A 38 0.90 -22.17 -3.39
CA SER A 38 2.31 -22.28 -3.74
C SER A 38 2.93 -20.92 -4.05
N THR A 39 4.26 -20.85 -3.93
CA THR A 39 5.04 -19.65 -4.25
C THR A 39 4.86 -19.23 -5.70
N ASN A 40 4.89 -20.18 -6.66
CA ASN A 40 4.70 -19.87 -8.07
C ASN A 40 3.33 -19.24 -8.34
N TYR A 41 2.26 -19.79 -7.77
CA TYR A 41 0.92 -19.23 -7.94
C TYR A 41 0.79 -17.83 -7.32
N LYS A 42 1.46 -17.60 -6.18
CA LYS A 42 1.55 -16.26 -5.58
C LYS A 42 2.28 -15.30 -6.51
N GLU A 43 3.43 -15.67 -7.03
CA GLU A 43 4.24 -14.83 -7.93
C GLU A 43 3.47 -14.46 -9.19
N GLU A 44 2.84 -15.42 -9.87
CA GLU A 44 2.03 -15.17 -11.06
C GLU A 44 0.90 -14.19 -10.76
N TYR A 45 0.14 -14.44 -9.69
CA TYR A 45 -0.96 -13.58 -9.27
C TYR A 45 -0.50 -12.15 -8.91
N CYS A 46 0.58 -12.01 -8.15
CA CYS A 46 1.11 -10.71 -7.75
C CYS A 46 1.62 -9.92 -8.97
N ASN A 47 2.38 -10.57 -9.85
CA ASN A 47 2.91 -9.92 -11.06
C ASN A 47 1.78 -9.47 -12.00
N GLU A 48 0.79 -10.33 -12.27
CA GLU A 48 -0.39 -9.95 -13.07
C GLU A 48 -1.08 -8.73 -12.46
N LYS A 49 -1.24 -8.73 -11.13
CA LYS A 49 -1.93 -7.66 -10.42
C LYS A 49 -1.18 -6.34 -10.44
N VAL A 50 0.13 -6.39 -10.24
CA VAL A 50 1.04 -5.24 -10.25
C VAL A 50 1.12 -4.64 -11.65
N ASN A 51 1.23 -5.47 -12.69
CA ASN A 51 1.23 -5.01 -14.08
C ASN A 51 -0.08 -4.27 -14.43
N SER A 52 -1.23 -4.84 -14.03
CA SER A 52 -2.51 -4.16 -14.19
C SER A 52 -2.56 -2.82 -13.47
N TRP A 53 -1.96 -2.69 -12.27
CA TRP A 53 -1.95 -1.41 -11.55
C TRP A 53 -0.97 -0.41 -12.14
N ARG A 54 0.16 -0.87 -12.67
CA ARG A 54 1.07 -0.03 -13.44
C ARG A 54 0.33 0.63 -14.61
N GLU A 55 -0.39 -0.16 -15.42
CA GLU A 55 -1.20 0.36 -16.53
C GLU A 55 -2.28 1.35 -16.05
N GLU A 56 -2.93 1.06 -14.92
CA GLU A 56 -3.89 1.99 -14.32
C GLU A 56 -3.23 3.32 -13.87
N ILE A 57 -2.01 3.28 -13.33
CA ILE A 57 -1.22 4.47 -12.95
C ILE A 57 -0.76 5.24 -14.19
N GLU A 58 -0.34 4.56 -15.26
CA GLU A 58 -0.02 5.18 -16.55
C GLU A 58 -1.22 5.97 -17.09
N ALA A 59 -2.40 5.36 -17.12
CA ALA A 59 -3.63 6.02 -17.53
C ALA A 59 -3.99 7.21 -16.60
N LEU A 60 -3.78 7.06 -15.29
CA LEU A 60 -4.00 8.15 -14.34
C LEU A 60 -3.01 9.32 -14.55
N SER A 61 -1.78 9.02 -14.96
CA SER A 61 -0.74 10.00 -15.27
C SER A 61 -1.12 10.82 -16.50
N ASP A 62 -1.70 10.19 -17.53
CA ASP A 62 -2.23 10.91 -18.68
C ASP A 62 -3.39 11.85 -18.31
N ILE A 63 -4.28 11.42 -17.41
CA ILE A 63 -5.34 12.28 -16.88
C ILE A 63 -4.74 13.45 -16.09
N ALA A 64 -3.68 13.21 -15.31
CA ALA A 64 -3.04 14.23 -14.48
C ALA A 64 -2.50 15.42 -15.31
N LYS A 65 -2.08 15.19 -16.55
CA LYS A 65 -1.63 16.26 -17.48
C LYS A 65 -2.69 17.33 -17.72
N SER A 66 -3.98 16.94 -17.74
CA SER A 66 -5.11 17.86 -17.97
C SER A 66 -5.90 18.20 -16.71
N GLN A 67 -5.97 17.26 -15.75
CA GLN A 67 -6.78 17.36 -14.54
C GLN A 67 -5.98 16.88 -13.31
N PRO A 68 -4.91 17.60 -12.93
CA PRO A 68 -3.98 17.15 -11.89
C PRO A 68 -4.67 16.99 -10.53
N HIS A 69 -5.62 17.87 -10.19
CA HIS A 69 -6.35 17.77 -8.92
C HIS A 69 -7.23 16.51 -8.85
N SER A 70 -8.00 16.22 -9.91
CA SER A 70 -8.83 15.02 -9.99
C SER A 70 -8.00 13.75 -9.89
N ALA A 71 -6.87 13.71 -10.62
CA ALA A 71 -5.96 12.57 -10.60
C ALA A 71 -5.35 12.35 -9.21
N TYR A 72 -4.92 13.42 -8.53
CA TYR A 72 -4.43 13.35 -7.14
C TYR A 72 -5.48 12.82 -6.16
N VAL A 73 -6.74 13.26 -6.28
CA VAL A 73 -7.84 12.75 -5.43
C VAL A 73 -8.09 11.27 -5.71
N ALA A 74 -8.13 10.87 -6.98
CA ALA A 74 -8.30 9.48 -7.38
C ALA A 74 -7.16 8.59 -6.84
N PHE A 75 -5.92 9.07 -6.89
CA PHE A 75 -4.76 8.37 -6.31
C PHE A 75 -4.90 8.20 -4.79
N THR A 76 -5.06 9.30 -4.07
CA THR A 76 -5.05 9.30 -2.60
C THR A 76 -6.25 8.60 -1.98
N LYS A 77 -7.41 8.60 -2.64
CA LYS A 77 -8.63 7.93 -2.15
C LYS A 77 -8.79 6.51 -2.70
N GLY A 78 -8.45 6.27 -3.96
CA GLY A 78 -8.59 4.98 -4.62
C GLY A 78 -7.35 4.11 -4.44
N PHE A 79 -6.26 4.46 -5.11
CA PHE A 79 -5.07 3.62 -5.21
C PHE A 79 -4.39 3.37 -3.87
N LYS A 80 -4.27 4.39 -3.03
CA LYS A 80 -3.62 4.24 -1.71
C LYS A 80 -4.28 3.14 -0.86
N SER A 81 -5.61 3.11 -0.81
CA SER A 81 -6.34 2.09 -0.05
C SER A 81 -6.23 0.71 -0.69
N LYS A 82 -6.25 0.65 -2.03
CA LYS A 82 -6.02 -0.56 -2.82
C LYS A 82 -4.66 -1.19 -2.49
N PHE A 83 -3.58 -0.44 -2.59
CA PHE A 83 -2.22 -0.93 -2.30
C PHE A 83 -2.08 -1.38 -0.85
N THR A 84 -2.59 -0.57 0.09
CA THR A 84 -2.56 -0.88 1.53
C THR A 84 -3.19 -2.25 1.83
N TYR A 85 -4.30 -2.60 1.18
CA TYR A 85 -4.93 -3.90 1.39
C TYR A 85 -3.99 -5.07 1.05
N PHE A 86 -3.29 -5.02 -0.09
CA PHE A 86 -2.42 -6.11 -0.53
C PHE A 86 -1.13 -6.17 0.30
N MET A 87 -0.53 -5.02 0.60
CA MET A 87 0.62 -4.93 1.52
C MET A 87 0.31 -5.51 2.91
N ARG A 88 -0.95 -5.46 3.37
CA ARG A 88 -1.36 -6.01 4.67
C ARG A 88 -1.74 -7.49 4.65
N THR A 89 -2.05 -8.05 3.48
CA THR A 89 -2.69 -9.37 3.36
C THR A 89 -1.83 -10.42 2.67
N ILE A 90 -0.83 -9.99 1.89
CA ILE A 90 0.13 -10.86 1.22
C ILE A 90 1.50 -10.64 1.87
N SER A 91 2.12 -11.72 2.35
CA SER A 91 3.48 -11.67 2.88
C SER A 91 4.48 -11.36 1.78
N SER A 92 5.56 -10.64 2.09
CA SER A 92 6.62 -10.31 1.14
C SER A 92 6.03 -9.73 -0.15
N PHE A 93 5.18 -8.72 -0.01
CA PHE A 93 4.58 -8.03 -1.16
C PHE A 93 5.50 -6.94 -1.71
N GLU A 94 6.43 -6.46 -0.87
CA GLU A 94 7.52 -5.54 -1.22
C GLU A 94 8.32 -6.00 -2.45
N ASP A 95 8.50 -7.31 -2.64
CA ASP A 95 9.22 -7.89 -3.77
C ASP A 95 8.58 -7.57 -5.14
N TYR A 96 7.30 -7.18 -5.17
CA TYR A 96 6.55 -6.92 -6.40
C TYR A 96 6.21 -5.43 -6.60
N ILE A 97 6.60 -4.54 -5.69
CA ILE A 97 6.10 -3.15 -5.69
C ILE A 97 6.81 -2.25 -6.70
N ASN A 98 8.06 -2.55 -7.03
CA ASN A 98 8.92 -1.70 -7.86
C ASN A 98 8.23 -1.17 -9.13
N PRO A 99 7.53 -1.99 -9.96
CA PRO A 99 6.93 -1.49 -11.19
C PRO A 99 5.87 -0.41 -10.98
N ILE A 100 5.17 -0.42 -9.84
CA ILE A 100 4.16 0.59 -9.50
C ILE A 100 4.84 1.84 -8.94
N GLU A 101 5.85 1.67 -8.10
CA GLU A 101 6.59 2.78 -7.51
C GLU A 101 7.36 3.57 -8.59
N GLU A 102 7.97 2.87 -9.54
CA GLU A 102 8.57 3.44 -10.75
C GLU A 102 7.52 4.23 -11.54
N ALA A 103 6.35 3.65 -11.85
CA ALA A 103 5.30 4.37 -12.58
C ALA A 103 4.79 5.61 -11.82
N ILE A 104 4.75 5.57 -10.49
CA ILE A 104 4.39 6.73 -9.68
C ILE A 104 5.46 7.82 -9.78
N SER A 105 6.73 7.46 -9.63
CA SER A 105 7.87 8.39 -9.62
C SER A 105 8.19 8.97 -11.00
N GLU A 106 8.16 8.14 -12.04
CA GLU A 106 8.59 8.52 -13.38
C GLU A 106 7.46 9.12 -14.23
N LEU A 107 6.20 8.77 -13.96
CA LEU A 107 5.06 9.16 -14.81
C LEU A 107 4.06 10.02 -14.05
N PHE A 108 3.53 9.52 -12.94
CA PHE A 108 2.41 10.16 -12.25
C PHE A 108 2.83 11.47 -11.57
N LEU A 109 3.92 11.44 -10.80
CA LEU A 109 4.41 12.62 -10.09
C LEU A 109 4.81 13.74 -11.06
N PRO A 110 5.64 13.51 -12.09
CA PRO A 110 5.96 14.54 -13.09
C PRO A 110 4.71 15.12 -13.75
N ALA A 111 3.79 14.26 -14.20
CA ALA A 111 2.54 14.69 -14.81
C ALA A 111 1.68 15.55 -13.86
N LEU A 112 1.67 15.22 -12.56
CA LEU A 112 0.94 15.97 -11.55
C LEU A 112 1.49 17.40 -11.35
N PHE A 113 2.80 17.58 -11.51
CA PHE A 113 3.48 18.88 -11.39
C PHE A 113 3.73 19.57 -12.74
N GLY A 114 3.26 18.99 -13.84
CA GLY A 114 3.48 19.51 -15.19
C GLY A 114 4.96 19.52 -15.60
N GLN A 115 5.73 18.55 -15.13
CA GLN A 115 7.13 18.32 -15.50
C GLN A 115 7.23 17.14 -16.47
N GLU A 116 8.25 17.14 -17.33
CA GLU A 116 8.57 16.02 -18.22
C GLU A 116 9.56 15.03 -17.60
N GLU A 117 10.39 15.50 -16.66
CA GLU A 117 11.40 14.69 -15.96
C GLU A 117 10.91 14.28 -14.55
N PRO A 118 11.42 13.15 -14.01
CA PRO A 118 11.24 12.76 -12.62
C PRO A 118 11.57 13.88 -11.65
N LEU A 119 10.85 13.93 -10.54
CA LEU A 119 11.12 14.92 -9.50
C LEU A 119 12.47 14.62 -8.83
N PRO A 120 13.19 15.66 -8.35
CA PRO A 120 14.39 15.46 -7.54
C PRO A 120 14.11 14.59 -6.31
N GLU A 121 15.04 13.70 -5.98
CA GLU A 121 14.93 12.76 -4.86
C GLU A 121 14.67 13.49 -3.53
N GLU A 122 15.19 14.71 -3.34
CA GLU A 122 14.98 15.49 -2.12
C GLU A 122 13.50 15.86 -1.88
N LEU A 123 12.67 15.82 -2.93
CA LEU A 123 11.23 16.05 -2.80
C LEU A 123 10.47 14.79 -2.38
N HIS A 124 11.04 13.60 -2.52
CA HIS A 124 10.35 12.35 -2.21
C HIS A 124 9.91 12.30 -0.74
N GLU A 125 10.79 12.69 0.19
CA GLU A 125 10.45 12.78 1.61
C GLU A 125 9.26 13.74 1.86
N VAL A 126 9.21 14.89 1.18
CA VAL A 126 8.13 15.87 1.36
C VAL A 126 6.81 15.35 0.77
N ILE A 127 6.87 14.61 -0.34
CA ILE A 127 5.69 14.06 -1.03
C ILE A 127 5.00 13.00 -0.17
N THR A 128 5.77 12.18 0.55
CA THR A 128 5.23 11.11 1.42
C THR A 128 4.54 11.66 2.66
N LEU A 129 4.95 12.82 3.17
CA LEU A 129 4.32 13.48 4.31
C LEU A 129 2.83 13.73 4.06
N SER A 130 2.03 13.65 5.12
CA SER A 130 0.60 13.94 5.01
C SER A 130 0.33 15.41 4.65
N PRO A 131 -0.84 15.74 4.08
CA PRO A 131 -1.25 17.13 3.88
C PRO A 131 -1.26 17.96 5.17
N ALA A 132 -1.45 17.32 6.34
CA ALA A 132 -1.38 18.00 7.64
C ALA A 132 0.05 18.45 8.00
N GLN A 133 1.06 17.70 7.54
CA GLN A 133 2.50 17.97 7.70
C GLN A 133 3.09 18.77 6.52
N GLY A 134 2.27 19.15 5.53
CA GLY A 134 2.71 19.95 4.38
C GLY A 134 3.14 19.14 3.15
N GLY A 135 2.86 17.84 3.11
CA GLY A 135 3.12 16.98 1.95
C GLY A 135 1.88 16.61 1.13
N LEU A 136 1.99 15.53 0.34
CA LEU A 136 0.93 15.01 -0.53
C LEU A 136 0.33 13.68 -0.07
N GLY A 137 0.96 13.00 0.89
CA GLY A 137 0.50 11.72 1.41
C GLY A 137 0.53 10.59 0.38
N ILE A 138 1.35 10.72 -0.66
CA ILE A 138 1.62 9.68 -1.66
C ILE A 138 2.69 8.76 -1.06
N PRO A 139 2.38 7.48 -0.79
CA PRO A 139 3.27 6.61 -0.01
C PRO A 139 4.52 6.21 -0.79
N ALA A 140 5.65 6.05 -0.08
CA ALA A 140 6.79 5.27 -0.55
C ALA A 140 6.44 3.79 -0.32
N LEU A 141 6.09 3.09 -1.40
CA LEU A 141 5.45 1.78 -1.30
C LEU A 141 6.43 0.71 -0.80
N SER A 142 7.69 0.75 -1.23
CA SER A 142 8.73 -0.17 -0.78
C SER A 142 8.98 -0.08 0.72
N GLU A 143 8.90 1.13 1.29
CA GLU A 143 9.07 1.35 2.74
C GLU A 143 7.82 0.97 3.54
N GLU A 144 6.63 1.31 3.02
CA GLU A 144 5.38 1.07 3.72
C GLU A 144 4.99 -0.42 3.73
N ALA A 145 5.30 -1.18 2.68
CA ALA A 145 4.89 -2.58 2.56
C ALA A 145 5.26 -3.48 3.75
N PRO A 146 6.54 -3.58 4.16
CA PRO A 146 6.92 -4.41 5.31
C PRO A 146 6.26 -3.91 6.60
N GLN A 147 6.11 -2.58 6.76
CA GLN A 147 5.48 -1.99 7.94
C GLN A 147 3.99 -2.33 8.02
N GLN A 148 3.28 -2.27 6.89
CA GLN A 148 1.86 -2.61 6.81
C GLN A 148 1.62 -4.08 7.12
N TYR A 149 2.45 -4.97 6.58
CA TYR A 149 2.35 -6.41 6.86
C TYR A 149 2.63 -6.72 8.34
N ALA A 150 3.70 -6.14 8.90
CA ALA A 150 4.05 -6.31 10.31
C ALA A 150 2.96 -5.77 11.26
N ALA A 151 2.41 -4.59 10.96
CA ALA A 151 1.32 -4.01 11.74
C ALA A 151 0.05 -4.86 11.66
N SER A 152 -0.29 -5.37 10.48
CA SER A 152 -1.42 -6.28 10.27
C SER A 152 -1.27 -7.54 11.13
N THR A 153 -0.11 -8.19 11.04
CA THR A 153 0.22 -9.40 11.79
C THR A 153 0.14 -9.17 13.30
N SER A 154 0.72 -8.07 13.79
CA SER A 154 0.71 -7.70 15.20
C SER A 154 -0.71 -7.49 15.75
N ILE A 155 -1.57 -6.79 14.99
CA ILE A 155 -2.97 -6.56 15.36
C ILE A 155 -3.77 -7.87 15.38
N THR A 156 -3.53 -8.77 14.41
CA THR A 156 -4.29 -10.03 14.32
C THR A 156 -3.78 -11.13 15.25
N ARG A 157 -2.57 -11.01 15.80
CA ARG A 157 -1.92 -12.04 16.60
C ARG A 157 -2.76 -12.52 17.79
N PRO A 158 -3.38 -11.66 18.62
CA PRO A 158 -4.23 -12.13 19.72
C PRO A 158 -5.42 -12.98 19.24
N HIS A 159 -5.97 -12.68 18.06
CA HIS A 159 -7.03 -13.48 17.46
C HIS A 159 -6.53 -14.85 17.02
N VAL A 160 -5.34 -14.93 16.43
CA VAL A 160 -4.72 -16.20 16.05
C VAL A 160 -4.44 -17.04 17.28
N GLU A 161 -3.87 -16.45 18.34
CA GLU A 161 -3.60 -17.13 19.61
C GLU A 161 -4.89 -17.68 20.23
N ALA A 162 -5.98 -16.89 20.26
CA ALA A 162 -7.28 -17.34 20.78
C ALA A 162 -7.89 -18.48 19.97
N ILE A 163 -7.75 -18.47 18.64
CA ILE A 163 -8.21 -19.57 17.77
C ILE A 163 -7.41 -20.85 18.06
N LEU A 164 -6.09 -20.74 18.20
CA LEU A 164 -5.23 -21.89 18.49
C LEU A 164 -5.48 -22.46 19.89
N SER A 165 -5.72 -21.61 20.88
CA SER A 165 -6.03 -22.03 22.26
C SER A 165 -7.48 -22.44 22.46
N GLN A 166 -8.34 -22.31 21.45
CA GLN A 166 -9.79 -22.54 21.52
C GLN A 166 -10.44 -21.75 22.68
N CYS A 167 -9.96 -20.52 22.93
CA CYS A 167 -10.51 -19.66 23.98
C CYS A 167 -11.80 -18.99 23.52
N THR A 168 -12.84 -19.08 24.37
CA THR A 168 -14.15 -18.45 24.11
C THR A 168 -14.15 -16.94 24.35
N SER A 169 -13.21 -16.43 25.16
CA SER A 169 -13.06 -15.02 25.49
C SER A 169 -11.81 -14.42 24.84
N MET A 170 -11.96 -13.25 24.21
CA MET A 170 -10.83 -12.52 23.62
C MET A 170 -9.99 -11.86 24.72
N PRO A 171 -8.65 -12.00 24.72
CA PRO A 171 -7.80 -11.22 25.60
C PRO A 171 -7.94 -9.72 25.28
N GLU A 172 -8.00 -8.87 26.31
CA GLU A 172 -8.09 -7.43 26.13
C GLU A 172 -6.87 -6.92 25.35
N ILE A 173 -7.13 -6.23 24.23
CA ILE A 173 -6.08 -5.58 23.45
C ILE A 173 -5.56 -4.43 24.32
N THR A 174 -4.37 -4.59 24.91
CA THR A 174 -3.72 -3.53 25.68
C THR A 174 -3.52 -2.30 24.79
N ASN A 175 -3.78 -1.11 25.34
CA ASN A 175 -3.73 0.17 24.63
C ASN A 175 -2.37 0.47 23.97
N GLU A 176 -1.32 -0.29 24.32
CA GLU A 176 0.05 -0.20 23.82
C GLU A 176 0.16 -0.44 22.30
N ILE A 177 -0.66 -1.33 21.72
CA ILE A 177 -0.63 -1.62 20.27
C ILE A 177 -1.21 -0.44 19.45
N LYS A 178 -2.18 0.30 20.02
CA LYS A 178 -2.78 1.50 19.40
C LYS A 178 -1.85 2.71 19.44
N THR A 179 -1.07 2.86 20.51
CA THR A 179 -0.11 3.97 20.64
C THR A 179 1.10 3.80 19.71
N ASN A 180 1.64 2.58 19.56
CA ASN A 180 2.81 2.35 18.70
C ASN A 180 2.50 2.56 17.20
N SER A 181 1.31 2.15 16.75
CA SER A 181 0.86 2.36 15.36
C SER A 181 0.51 3.82 15.02
N SER A 182 0.28 4.65 16.05
CA SER A 182 0.07 6.09 15.92
C SER A 182 1.39 6.88 16.03
N GLN A 183 2.34 6.40 16.84
CA GLN A 183 3.66 7.02 17.03
C GLN A 183 4.59 6.81 15.83
N SER A 184 4.58 5.65 15.18
CA SER A 184 5.38 5.40 13.96
C SER A 184 4.96 6.29 12.78
N ARG A 185 3.70 6.72 12.71
CA ARG A 185 3.23 7.72 11.73
C ARG A 185 3.60 9.17 12.09
N GLY A 186 3.95 9.42 13.35
CA GLY A 186 4.19 10.76 13.90
C GLY A 186 5.67 11.12 14.13
N GLN A 187 6.59 10.18 14.00
CA GLN A 187 8.02 10.38 14.27
C GLN A 187 8.85 10.37 13.00
N MET A 188 8.67 11.38 12.15
CA MET A 188 9.71 11.85 11.22
C MET A 188 10.24 13.16 11.81
N PRO A 189 11.53 13.27 12.17
CA PRO A 189 12.08 14.52 12.69
C PRO A 189 11.90 15.62 11.66
N MET A 190 11.33 16.75 12.08
CA MET A 190 11.21 17.94 11.25
C MET A 190 12.60 18.51 10.95
N GLN A 191 13.21 18.13 9.83
CA GLN A 191 14.30 18.90 9.23
C GLN A 191 13.68 20.13 8.55
N LYS A 192 13.43 21.16 9.37
CA LYS A 192 13.13 22.51 8.91
C LYS A 192 14.45 23.11 8.44
N GLU A 193 14.41 23.82 7.31
CA GLU A 193 15.53 24.61 6.74
C GLU A 193 16.46 23.78 5.83
N ASN A 194 16.17 23.77 4.51
CA ASN A 194 17.15 23.93 3.42
C ASN A 194 16.60 23.63 2.00
N VAL A 195 15.36 23.15 1.84
CA VAL A 195 14.82 22.79 0.49
C VAL A 195 14.41 24.01 -0.37
N SER A 196 14.49 25.25 0.15
CA SER A 196 14.03 26.44 -0.60
C SER A 196 14.95 26.87 -1.74
N THR A 197 16.19 26.38 -1.79
CA THR A 197 17.22 26.94 -2.68
C THR A 197 17.41 26.17 -4.00
N SER A 198 16.85 24.97 -4.14
CA SER A 198 16.96 24.14 -5.36
C SER A 198 15.67 24.01 -6.17
N LEU A 199 14.53 24.48 -5.67
CA LEU A 199 13.24 24.30 -6.33
C LEU A 199 13.00 25.35 -7.41
N SER A 200 12.55 24.91 -8.59
CA SER A 200 12.01 25.82 -9.59
C SER A 200 10.80 26.58 -9.00
N GLN A 201 10.68 27.86 -9.35
CA GLN A 201 9.65 28.79 -8.84
C GLN A 201 8.20 28.21 -8.83
N PRO A 202 7.75 27.40 -9.82
CA PRO A 202 6.40 26.84 -9.84
C PRO A 202 6.12 25.82 -8.71
N ILE A 203 7.10 24.97 -8.39
CA ILE A 203 6.94 23.88 -7.41
C ILE A 203 6.92 24.44 -5.99
N SER A 204 7.82 25.41 -5.73
CA SER A 204 7.85 26.15 -4.47
C SER A 204 6.52 26.87 -4.23
N TYR A 205 5.96 27.52 -5.25
CA TYR A 205 4.67 28.21 -5.16
C TYR A 205 3.51 27.26 -4.84
N PHE A 206 3.42 26.09 -5.46
CA PHE A 206 2.36 25.11 -5.18
C PHE A 206 2.40 24.58 -3.73
N LEU A 207 3.60 24.31 -3.21
CA LEU A 207 3.80 23.83 -1.84
C LEU A 207 3.60 24.95 -0.80
N LEU A 208 4.01 26.18 -1.11
CA LEU A 208 3.86 27.36 -0.23
C LEU A 208 2.41 27.85 -0.18
N ASN A 209 1.65 27.82 -1.27
CA ASN A 209 0.28 28.34 -1.29
C ASN A 209 -0.69 27.49 -0.45
N LYS A 210 -0.38 26.21 -0.20
CA LYS A 210 -1.09 25.39 0.79
C LYS A 210 -0.74 25.72 2.24
N ARG A 211 0.40 26.37 2.52
CA ARG A 211 0.76 26.85 3.87
C ARG A 211 -0.05 28.10 4.26
N GLY A 212 -0.36 28.98 3.30
CA GLY A 212 -1.10 30.23 3.55
C GLY A 212 -2.59 30.08 3.87
N ILE A 213 -3.21 28.94 3.55
CA ILE A 213 -4.67 28.73 3.78
C ILE A 213 -4.98 28.43 5.25
N LYS A 214 -3.98 28.07 6.08
CA LYS A 214 -4.19 27.85 7.53
C LYS A 214 -4.18 29.14 8.36
N GLU A 215 -3.65 30.26 7.86
CA GLU A 215 -3.58 31.51 8.64
C GLU A 215 -4.83 32.40 8.56
N GLN A 216 -5.80 32.10 7.68
CA GLN A 216 -7.03 32.91 7.55
C GLN A 216 -8.29 32.27 8.13
N ALA A 217 -8.17 31.14 8.85
CA ALA A 217 -9.33 30.47 9.47
C ALA A 217 -9.52 30.77 10.97
N HIS A 218 -8.67 31.60 11.58
CA HIS A 218 -8.79 32.07 12.97
C HIS A 218 -8.63 33.59 13.05
N GLY A 219 -9.61 34.31 12.51
CA GLY A 219 -9.83 35.75 12.68
C GLY A 219 -11.31 36.03 12.75
#